data_AF-A0A1W6K0L8-F1
#
_entry.id   AF-A0A1W6K0L8-F1
#
_cell.length_a   1.000
_cell.length_b   1.000
_cell.length_c   1.000
_cell.angle_alpha   90.00
_cell.angle_beta   90.00
_cell.angle_gamma   90.00
#
_symmetry.space_group_name_H-M   'P 1'
#
loop_
_entity.id
_entity.type
_entity.pdbx_description
1 polymer ?
#
loop_
_entity_poly.entity_id
_entity_poly.type
_entity_poly.pdbx_seq_one_letter_code
_entity_poly.pdbx_strand_id
1 'polypeptide(L)'
;MSFFKKEETKIFHIDHLPEEMKVAIKTIIDSSIPDVAHAYGFRYLYPKLGEPIFIPYGKLDGKFKNTHEAFEKILSEVEKLRKNAETYKQWYPNIIMYDHYRFTFYSYVDPSEGMTVGISAEPLSSPGNSFDVNEICQNIKGNAVILNSALAGYIPVTCLSNFDVKFIDNISKREDEIIEAYLWLNQRFHEKYDKDKTYDIELGRTYMQRLFNVIHSAIGKYSSNNKAETAIIPIFVEKYVDGKILDAIQNDESYKRLLTSARYYDISLLPSLFADTTKIIEDAKGKYSRIILVGDKKIPSSLDIQEGKKIIDKETIKVIDF
;
A
#
# COMPACT_ATOMS: atom_id res chain seq x y z
N MET A 1 40.30 28.57 -10.96
CA MET A 1 39.03 28.91 -10.28
C MET A 1 38.66 27.72 -9.41
N SER A 2 38.58 27.93 -8.10
CA SER A 2 38.28 26.87 -7.13
C SER A 2 36.81 26.50 -7.20
N PHE A 3 36.50 25.30 -7.70
CA PHE A 3 35.21 24.64 -7.48
C PHE A 3 35.22 24.09 -6.06
N PHE A 4 34.94 24.94 -5.07
CA PHE A 4 34.53 24.45 -3.76
C PHE A 4 33.21 23.70 -3.96
N LYS A 5 33.27 22.37 -4.02
CA LYS A 5 32.10 21.54 -3.69
C LYS A 5 31.69 22.02 -2.30
N LYS A 6 30.48 22.59 -2.17
CA LYS A 6 29.88 22.86 -0.87
C LYS A 6 29.93 21.52 -0.12
N GLU A 7 30.73 21.44 0.94
CA GLU A 7 30.69 20.27 1.81
C GLU A 7 29.26 20.12 2.30
N GLU A 8 28.70 18.93 2.12
CA GLU A 8 27.34 18.64 2.54
C GLU A 8 27.29 18.69 4.07
N THR A 9 26.40 19.51 4.63
CA THR A 9 26.26 19.65 6.09
C THR A 9 25.98 18.27 6.69
N LYS A 10 26.88 17.76 7.53
CA LYS A 10 26.67 16.46 8.19
C LYS A 10 25.71 16.62 9.37
N ILE A 11 24.50 16.10 9.22
CA ILE A 11 23.48 16.02 10.27
C ILE A 11 23.27 14.54 10.63
N PHE A 12 23.51 14.19 11.90
CA PHE A 12 23.48 12.80 12.36
C PHE A 12 22.19 12.43 13.10
N HIS A 13 21.31 13.39 13.37
CA HIS A 13 20.05 13.17 14.10
C HIS A 13 18.96 14.09 13.57
N ILE A 14 17.73 13.58 13.49
CA ILE A 14 16.57 14.33 12.97
C ILE A 14 16.28 15.60 13.80
N ASP A 15 16.56 15.58 15.10
CA ASP A 15 16.33 16.72 16.00
C ASP A 15 17.21 17.94 15.70
N HIS A 16 18.23 17.79 14.86
CA HIS A 16 19.05 18.93 14.39
C HIS A 16 18.53 19.54 13.08
N LEU A 17 17.46 19.00 12.50
CA LEU A 17 16.76 19.63 11.39
C LEU A 17 15.85 20.77 11.87
N PRO A 18 15.48 21.70 10.98
CA PRO A 18 14.41 22.65 11.26
C PRO A 18 13.13 21.94 11.72
N GLU A 19 12.39 22.56 12.64
CA GLU A 19 11.22 21.95 13.28
C GLU A 19 10.19 21.47 12.25
N GLU A 20 9.91 22.29 11.24
CA GLU A 20 8.95 21.96 10.19
C GLU A 20 9.37 20.71 9.41
N MET A 21 10.67 20.53 9.16
CA MET A 21 11.21 19.33 8.48
C MET A 21 11.18 18.11 9.39
N LYS A 22 11.53 18.26 10.67
CA LYS A 22 11.42 17.18 11.67
C LYS A 22 9.99 16.66 11.75
N VAL A 23 9.01 17.57 11.88
CA VAL A 23 7.58 17.21 11.97
C VAL A 23 7.09 16.60 10.66
N ALA A 24 7.52 17.13 9.50
CA ALA A 24 7.15 16.57 8.20
C ALA A 24 7.63 15.12 8.03
N ILE A 25 8.91 14.84 8.33
CA ILE A 25 9.47 13.49 8.23
C ILE A 25 8.72 12.50 9.13
N LYS A 26 8.51 12.85 10.42
CA LYS A 26 7.77 11.99 11.34
C LYS A 26 6.36 11.71 10.81
N THR A 27 5.65 12.76 10.43
CA THR A 27 4.27 12.67 9.93
C THR A 27 4.15 11.76 8.71
N ILE A 28 5.00 11.90 7.67
CA ILE A 28 4.89 11.08 6.45
C ILE A 28 5.31 9.62 6.67
N ILE A 29 6.24 9.35 7.59
CA ILE A 29 6.61 7.99 7.97
C ILE A 29 5.38 7.30 8.61
N ASP A 30 4.75 7.96 9.58
CA ASP A 30 3.59 7.42 10.31
C ASP A 30 2.30 7.39 9.46
N SER A 31 2.18 8.26 8.46
CA SER A 31 1.03 8.30 7.55
C SER A 31 1.10 7.29 6.40
N SER A 32 2.07 6.37 6.43
CA SER A 32 2.18 5.30 5.44
C SER A 32 1.09 4.25 5.65
N ILE A 33 0.25 4.05 4.63
CA ILE A 33 -0.89 3.11 4.65
C ILE A 33 -0.66 1.92 3.67
N PRO A 34 0.34 1.05 3.91
CA PRO A 34 0.77 0.02 2.98
C PRO A 34 -0.27 -1.09 2.74
N ASP A 35 -1.16 -1.31 3.69
CA ASP A 35 -2.27 -2.26 3.59
C ASP A 35 -3.37 -1.77 2.62
N VAL A 36 -3.60 -0.47 2.53
CA VAL A 36 -4.47 0.13 1.50
C VAL A 36 -3.85 -0.07 0.10
N ALA A 37 -2.55 0.15 -0.06
CA ALA A 37 -1.85 -0.19 -1.30
C ALA A 37 -1.99 -1.69 -1.63
N HIS A 38 -1.84 -2.55 -0.61
CA HIS A 38 -2.02 -4.00 -0.73
C HIS A 38 -3.43 -4.39 -1.17
N ALA A 39 -4.44 -3.69 -0.66
CA ALA A 39 -5.86 -3.87 -1.01
C ALA A 39 -6.17 -3.58 -2.49
N TYR A 40 -5.28 -2.88 -3.18
CA TYR A 40 -5.35 -2.62 -4.62
C TYR A 40 -4.37 -3.48 -5.43
N GLY A 41 -3.65 -4.42 -4.81
CA GLY A 41 -2.66 -5.24 -5.49
C GLY A 41 -1.35 -4.52 -5.81
N PHE A 42 -1.00 -3.51 -5.01
CA PHE A 42 0.29 -2.84 -5.03
C PHE A 42 1.13 -3.24 -3.80
N ARG A 43 2.42 -2.89 -3.81
CA ARG A 43 3.31 -3.01 -2.65
C ARG A 43 4.42 -1.96 -2.70
N TYR A 44 4.94 -1.58 -1.54
CA TYR A 44 6.22 -0.86 -1.48
C TYR A 44 7.39 -1.83 -1.63
N LEU A 45 8.43 -1.40 -2.34
CA LEU A 45 9.66 -2.18 -2.46
C LEU A 45 10.49 -2.01 -1.20
N TYR A 46 10.79 -3.11 -0.52
CA TYR A 46 11.61 -3.07 0.68
C TYR A 46 13.04 -2.62 0.36
N PRO A 47 13.66 -1.85 1.26
CA PRO A 47 15.02 -1.39 1.09
C PRO A 47 15.96 -2.58 1.20
N LYS A 48 17.00 -2.60 0.37
CA LYS A 48 18.15 -3.50 0.51
C LYS A 48 19.38 -2.68 0.87
N LEU A 49 20.48 -3.36 1.23
CA LEU A 49 21.76 -2.68 1.41
C LEU A 49 22.10 -1.90 0.14
N GLY A 50 22.42 -0.61 0.28
CA GLY A 50 22.59 0.30 -0.86
C GLY A 50 21.28 0.86 -1.37
N GLU A 51 20.38 1.25 -0.46
CA GLU A 51 19.06 1.82 -0.76
C GLU A 51 19.17 2.94 -1.83
N PRO A 52 18.60 2.77 -3.03
CA PRO A 52 18.87 3.66 -4.16
C PRO A 52 18.35 5.08 -3.96
N ILE A 53 17.28 5.24 -3.19
CA ILE A 53 16.66 6.54 -2.91
C ILE A 53 16.85 6.84 -1.42
N PHE A 54 18.09 7.13 -1.07
CA PHE A 54 18.48 7.59 0.25
C PHE A 54 18.79 9.09 0.25
N ILE A 55 18.16 9.83 1.17
CA ILE A 55 18.32 11.27 1.34
C ILE A 55 18.96 11.55 2.70
N PRO A 56 20.26 11.92 2.74
CA PRO A 56 20.92 12.34 3.97
C PRO A 56 20.21 13.56 4.58
N TYR A 57 20.16 13.65 5.91
CA TYR A 57 19.55 14.80 6.60
C TYR A 57 20.18 16.14 6.20
N GLY A 58 21.47 16.16 5.86
CA GLY A 58 22.15 17.35 5.35
C GLY A 58 21.49 17.99 4.13
N LYS A 59 20.78 17.20 3.30
CA LYS A 59 20.03 17.71 2.12
C LYS A 59 18.66 18.26 2.46
N LEU A 60 18.16 17.96 3.66
CA LEU A 60 16.86 18.35 4.19
C LEU A 60 16.95 19.56 5.12
N ASP A 61 18.15 20.09 5.36
CA ASP A 61 18.35 21.35 6.08
C ASP A 61 17.85 22.55 5.26
N GLY A 62 17.46 23.63 5.94
CA GLY A 62 16.92 24.83 5.29
C GLY A 62 16.06 25.71 6.19
N LYS A 63 15.22 26.54 5.56
CA LYS A 63 14.18 27.32 6.22
C LYS A 63 12.86 27.04 5.53
N PHE A 64 11.86 26.61 6.28
CA PHE A 64 10.55 26.23 5.78
C PHE A 64 9.48 27.04 6.51
N LYS A 65 8.43 27.46 5.81
CA LYS A 65 7.32 28.21 6.43
C LYS A 65 6.34 27.29 7.14
N ASN A 66 6.23 26.04 6.68
CA ASN A 66 5.36 25.01 7.21
C ASN A 66 5.85 23.61 6.79
N THR A 67 5.21 22.59 7.34
CA THR A 67 5.45 21.17 7.11
C THR A 67 5.21 20.76 5.66
N HIS A 68 4.23 21.35 4.96
CA HIS A 68 4.00 21.09 3.53
C HIS A 68 5.18 21.56 2.65
N GLU A 69 5.74 22.74 2.91
CA GLU A 69 6.93 23.21 2.19
C GLU A 69 8.15 22.31 2.46
N ALA A 70 8.30 21.81 3.69
CA ALA A 70 9.31 20.82 4.02
C ALA A 70 9.07 19.48 3.30
N PHE A 71 7.81 19.04 3.17
CA PHE A 71 7.46 17.83 2.43
C PHE A 71 7.76 17.96 0.92
N GLU A 72 7.45 19.10 0.30
CA GLU A 72 7.81 19.37 -1.09
C GLU A 72 9.33 19.33 -1.32
N LYS A 73 10.10 19.80 -0.33
CA LYS A 73 11.56 19.66 -0.36
C LYS A 73 11.99 18.19 -0.34
N ILE A 74 11.37 17.33 0.47
CA ILE A 74 11.64 15.88 0.48
C ILE A 74 11.35 15.28 -0.90
N LEU A 75 10.18 15.55 -1.48
CA LEU A 75 9.80 15.07 -2.81
C LEU A 75 10.77 15.53 -3.91
N SER A 76 11.22 16.79 -3.84
CA SER A 76 12.24 17.32 -4.75
C SER A 76 13.57 16.55 -4.63
N GLU A 77 14.00 16.16 -3.43
CA GLU A 77 15.21 15.34 -3.28
C GLU A 77 15.02 13.91 -3.80
N VAL A 78 13.83 13.33 -3.64
CA VAL A 78 13.48 12.04 -4.25
C VAL A 78 13.58 12.11 -5.77
N GLU A 79 13.01 13.14 -6.41
CA GLU A 79 13.03 13.27 -7.87
C GLU A 79 14.47 13.38 -8.43
N LYS A 80 15.38 14.05 -7.71
CA LYS A 80 16.81 14.11 -8.09
C LYS A 80 17.49 12.73 -8.08
N LEU A 81 17.00 11.82 -7.24
CA LEU A 81 17.51 10.45 -7.08
C LEU A 81 16.74 9.44 -7.95
N ARG A 82 15.69 9.85 -8.65
CA ARG A 82 14.83 8.97 -9.46
C ARG A 82 15.60 8.15 -10.50
N LYS A 83 16.70 8.67 -11.04
CA LYS A 83 17.59 7.94 -11.94
C LYS A 83 18.18 6.66 -11.32
N ASN A 84 18.26 6.58 -9.99
CA ASN A 84 18.73 5.41 -9.26
C ASN A 84 17.70 4.27 -9.25
N ALA A 85 16.48 4.51 -9.75
CA ALA A 85 15.42 3.52 -9.80
C ALA A 85 15.74 2.32 -10.71
N GLU A 86 16.74 2.42 -11.58
CA GLU A 86 17.25 1.27 -12.34
C GLU A 86 17.79 0.15 -11.42
N THR A 87 18.34 0.49 -10.26
CA THR A 87 18.78 -0.50 -9.27
C THR A 87 17.59 -1.32 -8.75
N TYR A 88 16.42 -0.70 -8.55
CA TYR A 88 15.21 -1.42 -8.17
C TYR A 88 14.77 -2.41 -9.25
N LYS A 89 14.91 -2.08 -10.54
CA LYS A 89 14.58 -3.01 -11.64
C LYS A 89 15.52 -4.22 -11.67
N GLN A 90 16.78 -4.07 -11.27
CA GLN A 90 17.68 -5.22 -11.12
C GLN A 90 17.24 -6.16 -9.99
N TRP A 91 16.70 -5.60 -8.91
CA TRP A 91 16.20 -6.37 -7.77
C TRP A 91 14.82 -6.98 -8.00
N TYR A 92 14.01 -6.32 -8.83
CA TYR A 92 12.61 -6.65 -9.09
C TYR A 92 12.32 -6.52 -10.60
N PRO A 93 12.69 -7.53 -11.43
CA PRO A 93 12.71 -7.40 -12.88
C PRO A 93 11.33 -7.32 -13.57
N ASN A 94 10.24 -7.58 -12.84
CA ASN A 94 8.89 -7.69 -13.40
C ASN A 94 7.88 -6.77 -12.70
N ILE A 95 8.30 -5.55 -12.34
CA ILE A 95 7.43 -4.57 -11.69
C ILE A 95 7.39 -3.26 -12.47
N ILE A 96 6.31 -2.51 -12.28
CA ILE A 96 6.23 -1.07 -12.58
C ILE A 96 6.29 -0.31 -11.26
N MET A 97 7.07 0.77 -11.23
CA MET A 97 7.13 1.70 -10.11
C MET A 97 6.24 2.91 -10.36
N TYR A 98 5.68 3.44 -9.28
CA TYR A 98 4.80 4.60 -9.30
C TYR A 98 5.35 5.71 -8.41
N ASP A 99 4.96 6.96 -8.70
CA ASP A 99 5.43 8.17 -8.02
C ASP A 99 4.71 8.40 -6.67
N HIS A 100 4.79 7.38 -5.83
CA HIS A 100 4.43 7.41 -4.42
C HIS A 100 5.47 6.61 -3.66
N TYR A 101 5.90 7.11 -2.51
CA TYR A 101 6.98 6.50 -1.76
C TYR A 101 6.55 6.32 -0.31
N ARG A 102 6.91 5.19 0.28
CA ARG A 102 6.90 5.01 1.72
C ARG A 102 8.23 5.48 2.27
N PHE A 103 8.20 6.40 3.22
CA PHE A 103 9.41 6.89 3.86
C PHE A 103 9.75 6.08 5.11
N THR A 104 11.04 5.83 5.33
CA THR A 104 11.56 5.13 6.50
C THR A 104 12.87 5.77 6.97
N PHE A 105 13.16 5.67 8.28
CA PHE A 105 14.47 6.07 8.80
C PHE A 105 15.54 5.12 8.28
N TYR A 106 16.66 5.67 7.79
CA TYR A 106 17.75 4.88 7.22
C TYR A 106 19.11 5.41 7.62
N SER A 107 20.06 4.50 7.78
CA SER A 107 21.47 4.84 7.95
C SER A 107 22.35 3.77 7.32
N TYR A 108 23.54 4.18 6.88
CA TYR A 108 24.57 3.25 6.47
C TYR A 108 25.95 3.77 6.92
N VAL A 109 26.91 2.84 7.02
CA VAL A 109 28.28 3.14 7.41
C VAL A 109 29.17 2.95 6.19
N ASP A 110 29.84 4.01 5.76
CA ASP A 110 30.92 3.93 4.79
C ASP A 110 32.27 3.81 5.53
N PRO A 111 33.15 2.85 5.19
CA PRO A 111 34.44 2.69 5.85
C PRO A 111 35.37 3.92 5.77
N SER A 112 35.20 4.77 4.76
CA SER A 112 36.02 5.96 4.51
C SER A 112 35.35 7.27 4.93
N GLU A 113 34.02 7.37 4.84
CA GLU A 113 33.28 8.61 5.10
C GLU A 113 32.54 8.64 6.46
N GLY A 114 32.45 7.48 7.12
CA GLY A 114 31.77 7.28 8.40
C GLY A 114 30.28 6.98 8.23
N MET A 115 29.52 7.13 9.32
CA MET A 115 28.07 6.91 9.31
C MET A 115 27.34 8.08 8.65
N THR A 116 26.39 7.77 7.78
CA THR A 116 25.44 8.74 7.21
C THR A 116 24.02 8.36 7.61
N VAL A 117 23.23 9.34 8.05
CA VAL A 117 21.86 9.15 8.54
C VAL A 117 20.90 10.02 7.73
N GLY A 118 19.68 9.52 7.50
CA GLY A 118 18.68 10.20 6.72
C GLY A 118 17.37 9.42 6.62
N ILE A 119 16.67 9.60 5.51
CA ILE A 119 15.47 8.86 5.16
C ILE A 119 15.66 8.08 3.85
N SER A 120 15.06 6.92 3.76
CA SER A 120 14.85 6.20 2.51
C SER A 120 13.44 6.41 1.98
N ALA A 121 13.29 6.38 0.66
CA ALA A 121 12.00 6.48 -0.02
C ALA A 121 11.74 5.22 -0.86
N GLU A 122 10.95 4.31 -0.31
CA GLU A 122 10.59 3.02 -0.89
C GLU A 122 9.49 3.23 -1.94
N PRO A 123 9.72 2.99 -3.24
CA PRO A 123 8.72 3.26 -4.26
C PRO A 123 7.55 2.28 -4.17
N LEU A 124 6.34 2.79 -4.42
CA LEU A 124 5.16 2.00 -4.69
C LEU A 124 5.37 1.25 -6.00
N SER A 125 4.93 -0.01 -6.04
CA SER A 125 5.08 -0.88 -7.20
C SER A 125 3.87 -1.78 -7.41
N SER A 126 3.73 -2.24 -8.65
CA SER A 126 2.84 -3.34 -9.00
C SER A 126 3.56 -4.32 -9.96
N PRO A 127 3.20 -5.61 -9.99
CA PRO A 127 2.16 -6.23 -9.17
C PRO A 127 2.59 -6.40 -7.71
N GLY A 128 1.60 -6.60 -6.84
CA GLY A 128 1.81 -7.17 -5.51
C GLY A 128 2.34 -8.62 -5.59
N ASN A 129 2.37 -9.31 -4.46
CA ASN A 129 2.89 -10.68 -4.36
C ASN A 129 1.98 -11.66 -3.62
N SER A 130 0.70 -11.32 -3.46
CA SER A 130 -0.24 -12.12 -2.67
C SER A 130 -0.90 -13.24 -3.47
N PHE A 131 -1.05 -13.08 -4.79
CA PHE A 131 -1.83 -14.00 -5.61
C PHE A 131 -1.01 -14.56 -6.78
N ASP A 132 -1.22 -15.85 -7.09
CA ASP A 132 -0.68 -16.47 -8.30
C ASP A 132 -1.54 -16.11 -9.52
N VAL A 133 -1.18 -15.01 -10.17
CA VAL A 133 -1.95 -14.50 -11.32
C VAL A 133 -1.80 -15.35 -12.57
N ASN A 134 -0.72 -16.12 -12.71
CA ASN A 134 -0.55 -16.98 -13.89
C ASN A 134 -1.61 -18.08 -13.92
N GLU A 135 -1.92 -18.67 -12.76
CA GLU A 135 -2.96 -19.69 -12.68
C GLU A 135 -4.36 -19.12 -12.91
N ILE A 136 -4.61 -17.88 -12.47
CA ILE A 136 -5.87 -17.16 -12.79
C ILE A 136 -6.02 -17.02 -14.30
N CYS A 137 -5.01 -16.47 -14.99
CA CYS A 137 -5.06 -16.18 -16.42
C CYS A 137 -5.33 -17.42 -17.28
N GLN A 138 -4.77 -18.58 -16.91
CA GLN A 138 -4.99 -19.84 -17.63
C GLN A 138 -6.45 -20.32 -17.59
N ASN A 139 -7.24 -19.80 -16.65
CA ASN A 139 -8.60 -20.24 -16.39
C ASN A 139 -9.67 -19.22 -16.76
N ILE A 140 -9.30 -18.01 -17.21
CA ILE A 140 -10.27 -17.02 -17.69
C ILE A 140 -10.91 -17.50 -19.00
N LYS A 141 -12.25 -17.44 -19.07
CA LYS A 141 -13.04 -17.56 -20.31
C LYS A 141 -13.68 -16.23 -20.64
N GLY A 142 -13.53 -15.77 -21.88
CA GLY A 142 -14.15 -14.54 -22.36
C GLY A 142 -13.66 -13.30 -21.61
N ASN A 143 -14.59 -12.38 -21.33
CA ASN A 143 -14.34 -11.22 -20.48
C ASN A 143 -14.43 -11.60 -18.99
N ALA A 144 -13.71 -10.86 -18.15
CA ALA A 144 -13.65 -11.13 -16.72
C ALA A 144 -13.96 -9.89 -15.88
N VAL A 145 -14.56 -10.13 -14.71
CA VAL A 145 -14.72 -9.11 -13.67
C VAL A 145 -14.09 -9.61 -12.37
N ILE A 146 -13.20 -8.79 -11.79
CA ILE A 146 -12.67 -9.00 -10.44
C ILE A 146 -13.65 -8.33 -9.48
N LEU A 147 -14.23 -9.10 -8.56
CA LEU A 147 -15.33 -8.61 -7.71
C LEU A 147 -14.89 -7.75 -6.52
N ASN A 148 -13.59 -7.41 -6.45
CA ASN A 148 -13.01 -6.43 -5.53
C ASN A 148 -11.71 -5.85 -6.13
N SER A 149 -11.01 -5.00 -5.38
CA SER A 149 -9.82 -4.26 -5.85
C SER A 149 -8.49 -5.02 -5.73
N ALA A 150 -8.44 -6.18 -5.07
CA ALA A 150 -7.18 -6.79 -4.62
C ALA A 150 -6.21 -7.18 -5.76
N LEU A 151 -6.71 -7.34 -6.98
CA LEU A 151 -5.91 -7.64 -8.18
C LEU A 151 -5.78 -6.45 -9.14
N ALA A 152 -6.29 -5.26 -8.81
CA ALA A 152 -6.37 -4.14 -9.75
C ALA A 152 -4.99 -3.70 -10.26
N GLY A 153 -3.99 -3.61 -9.37
CA GLY A 153 -2.60 -3.28 -9.71
C GLY A 153 -1.90 -4.34 -10.57
N TYR A 154 -2.42 -5.57 -10.63
CA TYR A 154 -1.90 -6.64 -11.48
C TYR A 154 -2.40 -6.51 -12.92
N ILE A 155 -3.56 -5.91 -13.16
CA ILE A 155 -4.19 -5.82 -14.49
C ILE A 155 -3.22 -5.27 -15.56
N PRO A 156 -2.60 -4.09 -15.40
CA PRO A 156 -1.79 -3.50 -16.47
C PRO A 156 -0.41 -4.16 -16.68
N VAL A 157 0.05 -5.01 -15.75
CA VAL A 157 1.47 -5.45 -15.69
C VAL A 157 1.65 -6.97 -15.75
N THR A 158 0.56 -7.73 -15.79
CA THR A 158 0.59 -9.19 -15.83
C THR A 158 -0.16 -9.73 -17.04
N CYS A 159 -0.28 -11.06 -17.13
CA CYS A 159 -1.08 -11.73 -18.15
C CYS A 159 -2.56 -11.30 -18.17
N LEU A 160 -3.08 -10.69 -17.10
CA LEU A 160 -4.44 -10.12 -17.07
C LEU A 160 -4.64 -9.03 -18.13
N SER A 161 -3.57 -8.32 -18.53
CA SER A 161 -3.60 -7.30 -19.59
C SER A 161 -4.02 -7.85 -20.96
N ASN A 162 -3.94 -9.16 -21.18
CA ASN A 162 -4.35 -9.82 -22.42
C ASN A 162 -5.87 -10.08 -22.51
N PHE A 163 -6.62 -9.81 -21.45
CA PHE A 163 -8.06 -10.05 -21.36
C PHE A 163 -8.82 -8.73 -21.16
N ASP A 164 -10.10 -8.70 -21.52
CA ASP A 164 -11.00 -7.61 -21.12
C ASP A 164 -11.40 -7.82 -19.65
N VAL A 165 -10.54 -7.33 -18.75
CA VAL A 165 -10.74 -7.41 -17.29
C VAL A 165 -11.18 -6.07 -16.74
N LYS A 166 -12.28 -6.09 -15.99
CA LYS A 166 -12.69 -4.98 -15.13
C LYS A 166 -12.62 -5.38 -13.67
N PHE A 167 -12.62 -4.41 -12.77
CA PHE A 167 -12.74 -4.67 -11.34
C PHE A 167 -13.78 -3.78 -10.69
N ILE A 168 -14.31 -4.24 -9.55
CA ILE A 168 -15.23 -3.47 -8.72
C ILE A 168 -14.42 -2.77 -7.62
N ASP A 169 -14.49 -1.45 -7.59
CA ASP A 169 -13.84 -0.63 -6.59
C ASP A 169 -14.83 -0.26 -5.46
N ASN A 170 -14.78 -1.03 -4.37
CA ASN A 170 -15.56 -0.74 -3.16
C ASN A 170 -14.78 0.12 -2.14
N ILE A 171 -13.46 0.26 -2.30
CA ILE A 171 -12.58 0.94 -1.34
C ILE A 171 -12.57 2.45 -1.58
N SER A 172 -12.56 2.90 -2.84
CA SER A 172 -12.56 4.32 -3.22
C SER A 172 -13.72 5.12 -2.59
N LYS A 173 -14.89 4.50 -2.43
CA LYS A 173 -16.06 5.11 -1.77
C LYS A 173 -15.88 5.35 -0.28
N ARG A 174 -14.84 4.75 0.32
CA ARG A 174 -14.49 4.85 1.74
C ARG A 174 -13.17 5.60 1.94
N GLU A 175 -12.63 6.28 0.92
CA GLU A 175 -11.35 6.99 0.98
C GLU A 175 -11.25 7.92 2.21
N ASP A 176 -12.23 8.81 2.39
CA ASP A 176 -12.25 9.72 3.53
C ASP A 176 -12.30 8.97 4.87
N GLU A 177 -13.14 7.92 4.97
CA GLU A 177 -13.27 7.11 6.18
C GLU A 177 -11.96 6.40 6.55
N ILE A 178 -11.24 5.88 5.55
CA ILE A 178 -9.94 5.23 5.70
C ILE A 178 -8.90 6.23 6.21
N ILE A 179 -8.84 7.40 5.58
CA ILE A 179 -7.90 8.46 5.94
C ILE A 179 -8.19 8.95 7.36
N GLU A 180 -9.44 9.24 7.71
CA GLU A 180 -9.81 9.63 9.07
C GLU A 180 -9.39 8.59 10.12
N ALA A 181 -9.57 7.30 9.81
CA ALA A 181 -9.18 6.23 10.73
C ALA A 181 -7.67 6.23 11.01
N TYR A 182 -6.84 6.40 9.98
CA TYR A 182 -5.38 6.47 10.13
C TYR A 182 -4.92 7.76 10.81
N LEU A 183 -5.50 8.91 10.46
CA LEU A 183 -5.24 10.17 11.15
C LEU A 183 -5.54 10.06 12.65
N TRP A 184 -6.68 9.45 13.00
CA TRP A 184 -7.05 9.20 14.39
C TRP A 184 -6.08 8.28 15.11
N LEU A 185 -5.64 7.19 14.44
CA LEU A 185 -4.67 6.25 15.00
C LEU A 185 -3.35 6.94 15.32
N ASN A 186 -2.82 7.70 14.35
CA ASN A 186 -1.55 8.39 14.47
C ASN A 186 -1.63 9.49 15.54
N GLN A 187 -2.64 10.34 15.48
CA GLN A 187 -2.84 11.40 16.48
C GLN A 187 -2.93 10.82 17.90
N ARG A 188 -3.72 9.77 18.10
CA ARG A 188 -3.88 9.13 19.42
C ARG A 188 -2.59 8.48 19.91
N PHE A 189 -1.77 7.94 19.02
CA PHE A 189 -0.45 7.43 19.36
C PHE A 189 0.47 8.55 19.86
N HIS A 190 0.59 9.65 19.09
CA HIS A 190 1.48 10.76 19.47
C HIS A 190 1.02 11.48 20.74
N GLU A 191 -0.28 11.66 20.95
CA GLU A 191 -0.83 12.29 22.17
C GLU A 191 -0.49 11.51 23.44
N LYS A 192 -0.44 10.17 23.35
CA LYS A 192 -0.28 9.27 24.50
C LYS A 192 1.16 8.82 24.74
N TYR A 193 1.94 8.59 23.69
CA TYR A 193 3.19 7.84 23.77
C TYR A 193 4.40 8.58 23.20
N ASP A 194 4.20 9.55 22.31
CA ASP A 194 5.31 10.33 21.77
C ASP A 194 5.70 11.47 22.72
N LYS A 195 7.01 11.66 22.90
CA LYS A 195 7.54 12.71 23.78
C LYS A 195 7.32 14.10 23.21
N ASP A 196 7.43 14.23 21.88
CA ASP A 196 7.30 15.51 21.20
C ASP A 196 5.83 15.86 20.95
N LYS A 197 4.94 14.86 20.95
CA LYS A 197 3.50 15.02 20.67
C LYS A 197 3.22 15.75 19.36
N THR A 198 4.11 15.61 18.38
CA THR A 198 4.03 16.31 17.10
C THR A 198 3.53 15.37 16.02
N TYR A 199 2.37 15.68 15.46
CA TYR A 199 1.83 15.04 14.26
C TYR A 199 1.02 16.08 13.49
N ASP A 200 1.33 16.28 12.22
CA ASP A 200 0.60 17.22 11.38
C ASP A 200 -0.53 16.50 10.62
N ILE A 201 -1.76 16.73 11.08
CA ILE A 201 -2.96 16.07 10.52
C ILE A 201 -3.16 16.43 9.04
N GLU A 202 -2.94 17.69 8.67
CA GLU A 202 -3.19 18.17 7.31
C GLU A 202 -2.13 17.63 6.33
N LEU A 203 -0.87 17.57 6.76
CA LEU A 203 0.18 16.91 5.99
C LEU A 203 -0.07 15.40 5.88
N GLY A 204 -0.44 14.73 6.98
CA GLY A 204 -0.76 13.30 6.95
C GLY A 204 -1.90 12.97 6.00
N ARG A 205 -2.96 13.79 5.99
CA ARG A 205 -4.07 13.69 5.02
C ARG A 205 -3.56 13.86 3.59
N THR A 206 -2.79 14.92 3.33
CA THR A 206 -2.23 15.22 2.01
C THR A 206 -1.42 14.04 1.48
N TYR A 207 -0.58 13.45 2.33
CA TYR A 207 0.26 12.31 2.00
C TYR A 207 -0.58 11.05 1.66
N MET A 208 -1.58 10.71 2.47
CA MET A 208 -2.46 9.57 2.21
C MET A 208 -3.33 9.77 0.96
N GLN A 209 -3.86 10.96 0.72
CA GLN A 209 -4.60 11.29 -0.51
C GLN A 209 -3.73 11.14 -1.76
N ARG A 210 -2.43 11.46 -1.66
CA ARG A 210 -1.48 11.23 -2.76
C ARG A 210 -1.42 9.76 -3.16
N LEU A 211 -1.49 8.81 -2.22
CA LEU A 211 -1.54 7.38 -2.54
C LEU A 211 -2.79 7.04 -3.38
N PHE A 212 -3.97 7.44 -2.92
CA PHE A 212 -5.22 7.20 -3.65
C PHE A 212 -5.19 7.80 -5.05
N ASN A 213 -4.69 9.04 -5.19
CA ASN A 213 -4.52 9.69 -6.48
C ASN A 213 -3.61 8.89 -7.43
N VAL A 214 -2.49 8.37 -6.93
CA VAL A 214 -1.56 7.54 -7.72
C VAL A 214 -2.20 6.22 -8.12
N ILE A 215 -2.91 5.55 -7.20
CA ILE A 215 -3.66 4.31 -7.48
C ILE A 215 -4.75 4.56 -8.53
N HIS A 216 -5.63 5.54 -8.32
CA HIS A 216 -6.71 5.88 -9.25
C HIS A 216 -6.18 6.25 -10.64
N SER A 217 -5.06 6.98 -10.71
CA SER A 217 -4.42 7.31 -11.99
C SER A 217 -3.89 6.06 -12.71
N ALA A 218 -3.34 5.10 -11.97
CA ALA A 218 -2.76 3.87 -12.53
C ALA A 218 -3.84 2.89 -13.04
N ILE A 219 -4.92 2.69 -12.27
CA ILE A 219 -5.86 1.59 -12.49
C ILE A 219 -7.31 2.02 -12.69
N GLY A 220 -7.68 3.28 -12.49
CA GLY A 220 -9.07 3.74 -12.50
C GLY A 220 -9.84 3.43 -13.79
N LYS A 221 -9.15 3.40 -14.94
CA LYS A 221 -9.74 3.02 -16.24
C LYS A 221 -10.25 1.57 -16.31
N TYR A 222 -9.83 0.70 -15.39
CA TYR A 222 -10.29 -0.68 -15.28
C TYR A 222 -11.47 -0.85 -14.29
N SER A 223 -11.81 0.19 -13.51
CA SER A 223 -12.92 0.14 -12.57
C SER A 223 -14.26 0.24 -13.32
N SER A 224 -15.12 -0.79 -13.20
CA SER A 224 -16.46 -0.81 -13.80
C SER A 224 -17.30 -1.99 -13.31
N ASN A 225 -18.61 -1.81 -13.26
CA ASN A 225 -19.58 -2.89 -13.06
C ASN A 225 -19.91 -3.54 -14.42
N ASN A 226 -19.09 -4.48 -14.89
CA ASN A 226 -19.33 -5.15 -16.18
C ASN A 226 -20.10 -6.48 -16.01
N LYS A 227 -20.94 -6.83 -17.00
CA LYS A 227 -21.44 -8.21 -17.16
C LYS A 227 -20.33 -9.03 -17.81
N ALA A 228 -19.72 -9.92 -17.04
CA ALA A 228 -18.65 -10.78 -17.50
C ALA A 228 -19.06 -12.25 -17.55
N GLU A 229 -18.37 -13.03 -18.36
CA GLU A 229 -18.49 -14.49 -18.38
C GLU A 229 -17.82 -15.10 -17.13
N THR A 230 -16.60 -14.65 -16.84
CA THR A 230 -15.81 -15.11 -15.69
C THR A 230 -15.84 -14.10 -14.54
N ALA A 231 -16.16 -14.53 -13.33
CA ALA A 231 -15.89 -13.77 -12.10
C ALA A 231 -14.59 -14.26 -11.43
N ILE A 232 -13.76 -13.31 -11.01
CA ILE A 232 -12.57 -13.55 -10.20
C ILE A 232 -12.83 -12.96 -8.82
N ILE A 233 -12.67 -13.77 -7.78
CA ILE A 233 -12.87 -13.35 -6.39
C ILE A 233 -11.56 -13.57 -5.63
N PRO A 234 -10.73 -12.51 -5.51
CA PRO A 234 -9.58 -12.53 -4.65
C PRO A 234 -10.01 -12.52 -3.17
N ILE A 235 -9.35 -13.35 -2.36
CA ILE A 235 -9.67 -13.53 -0.95
C ILE A 235 -8.41 -13.29 -0.14
N PHE A 236 -8.42 -12.26 0.70
CA PHE A 236 -7.48 -12.16 1.82
C PHE A 236 -8.05 -12.97 2.98
N VAL A 237 -7.36 -14.06 3.35
CA VAL A 237 -7.80 -14.97 4.40
C VAL A 237 -7.48 -14.36 5.76
N GLU A 238 -8.47 -13.65 6.30
CA GLU A 238 -8.44 -12.91 7.56
C GLU A 238 -9.75 -13.08 8.33
N LYS A 239 -9.75 -12.71 9.62
CA LYS A 239 -11.01 -12.58 10.38
C LYS A 239 -11.63 -11.22 10.05
N TYR A 240 -12.57 -11.19 9.11
CA TYR A 240 -13.26 -9.98 8.67
C TYR A 240 -13.95 -9.23 9.82
N VAL A 241 -13.94 -7.89 9.73
CA VAL A 241 -14.55 -7.00 10.72
C VAL A 241 -15.45 -5.99 10.00
N ASP A 242 -16.76 -6.23 10.08
CA ASP A 242 -17.76 -5.40 9.42
C ASP A 242 -18.04 -4.08 10.17
N GLY A 243 -18.65 -3.13 9.47
CA GLY A 243 -19.07 -1.84 9.98
C GLY A 243 -18.18 -0.67 9.55
N LYS A 244 -18.41 0.48 10.19
CA LYS A 244 -17.56 1.66 10.00
C LYS A 244 -16.17 1.38 10.55
N ILE A 245 -15.13 1.81 9.83
CA ILE A 245 -13.72 1.49 10.11
C ILE A 245 -13.34 1.93 11.52
N LEU A 246 -13.64 3.18 11.88
CA LEU A 246 -13.28 3.70 13.19
C LEU A 246 -14.02 2.96 14.32
N ASP A 247 -15.30 2.64 14.12
CA ASP A 247 -16.09 1.87 15.08
C ASP A 247 -15.52 0.46 15.23
N ALA A 248 -15.12 -0.19 14.13
CA ALA A 248 -14.48 -1.49 14.13
C ALA A 248 -13.14 -1.46 14.91
N ILE A 249 -12.28 -0.49 14.65
CA ILE A 249 -11.00 -0.29 15.37
C ILE A 249 -11.23 -0.12 16.87
N GLN A 250 -12.26 0.62 17.27
CA GLN A 250 -12.53 0.91 18.67
C GLN A 250 -13.23 -0.23 19.41
N ASN A 251 -14.04 -1.04 18.71
CA ASN A 251 -14.94 -2.01 19.33
C ASN A 251 -14.51 -3.48 19.18
N ASP A 252 -13.79 -3.85 18.12
CA ASP A 252 -13.30 -5.21 17.96
C ASP A 252 -12.16 -5.51 18.94
N GLU A 253 -12.25 -6.67 19.59
CA GLU A 253 -11.32 -7.08 20.66
C GLU A 253 -9.88 -7.25 20.18
N SER A 254 -9.66 -7.59 18.90
CA SER A 254 -8.30 -7.73 18.35
C SER A 254 -7.61 -6.38 18.24
N TYR A 255 -8.29 -5.36 17.71
CA TYR A 255 -7.76 -4.00 17.61
C TYR A 255 -7.61 -3.35 18.99
N LYS A 256 -8.58 -3.52 19.89
CA LYS A 256 -8.47 -3.02 21.27
C LYS A 256 -7.20 -3.50 21.96
N ARG A 257 -6.85 -4.79 21.81
CA ARG A 257 -5.61 -5.34 22.40
C ARG A 257 -4.38 -4.61 21.86
N LEU A 258 -4.29 -4.41 20.54
CA LEU A 258 -3.19 -3.65 19.92
C LEU A 258 -3.11 -2.22 20.46
N LEU A 259 -4.24 -1.51 20.54
CA LEU A 259 -4.31 -0.14 21.08
C LEU A 259 -3.87 -0.07 22.55
N THR A 260 -4.28 -1.03 23.38
CA THR A 260 -3.88 -1.07 24.80
C THR A 260 -2.40 -1.40 25.00
N SER A 261 -1.80 -2.14 24.07
CA SER A 261 -0.38 -2.48 24.07
C SER A 261 0.50 -1.48 23.32
N ALA A 262 -0.04 -0.30 22.95
CA ALA A 262 0.67 0.73 22.19
C ALA A 262 1.19 0.28 20.79
N ARG A 263 0.56 -0.74 20.21
CA ARG A 263 0.91 -1.32 18.90
C ARG A 263 0.03 -0.74 17.78
N TYR A 264 -0.02 0.59 17.69
CA TYR A 264 -0.86 1.29 16.72
C TYR A 264 -0.43 0.99 15.27
N TYR A 265 0.88 0.88 15.04
CA TYR A 265 1.49 0.56 13.74
C TYR A 265 1.19 -0.85 13.23
N ASP A 266 0.66 -1.74 14.07
CA ASP A 266 0.28 -3.11 13.68
C ASP A 266 -1.19 -3.21 13.25
N ILE A 267 -1.95 -2.11 13.31
CA ILE A 267 -3.34 -2.08 12.88
C ILE A 267 -3.40 -2.02 11.34
N SER A 268 -4.06 -3.02 10.76
CA SER A 268 -4.34 -3.13 9.32
C SER A 268 -5.84 -3.03 9.11
N LEU A 269 -6.27 -2.30 8.08
CA LEU A 269 -7.68 -2.17 7.72
C LEU A 269 -8.15 -3.22 6.73
N LEU A 270 -7.27 -4.06 6.18
CA LEU A 270 -7.64 -5.14 5.25
C LEU A 270 -8.88 -5.95 5.70
N PRO A 271 -9.01 -6.39 6.97
CA PRO A 271 -10.18 -7.14 7.42
C PRO A 271 -11.50 -6.37 7.30
N SER A 272 -11.46 -5.04 7.41
CA SER A 272 -12.63 -4.17 7.29
C SER A 272 -12.89 -3.70 5.87
N LEU A 273 -11.84 -3.59 5.05
CA LEU A 273 -11.95 -3.24 3.63
C LEU A 273 -12.57 -4.37 2.80
N PHE A 274 -12.38 -5.62 3.20
CA PHE A 274 -12.88 -6.82 2.52
C PHE A 274 -13.97 -7.55 3.31
N ALA A 275 -14.64 -6.88 4.25
CA ALA A 275 -15.63 -7.50 5.12
C ALA A 275 -16.85 -8.09 4.37
N ASP A 276 -17.11 -7.61 3.15
CA ASP A 276 -18.18 -8.07 2.27
C ASP A 276 -17.81 -9.33 1.46
N THR A 277 -16.60 -9.89 1.60
CA THR A 277 -16.11 -11.04 0.79
C THR A 277 -17.08 -12.22 0.79
N THR A 278 -17.60 -12.62 1.96
CA THR A 278 -18.58 -13.72 2.05
C THR A 278 -19.83 -13.42 1.23
N LYS A 279 -20.35 -12.19 1.33
CA LYS A 279 -21.51 -11.74 0.57
C LYS A 279 -21.22 -11.72 -0.93
N ILE A 280 -20.05 -11.24 -1.35
CA ILE A 280 -19.60 -11.23 -2.75
C ILE A 280 -19.60 -12.65 -3.32
N ILE A 281 -19.08 -13.63 -2.57
CA ILE A 281 -19.04 -15.05 -2.98
C ILE A 281 -20.47 -15.58 -3.17
N GLU A 282 -21.34 -15.39 -2.18
CA GLU A 282 -22.75 -15.84 -2.26
C GLU A 282 -23.49 -15.17 -3.43
N ASP A 283 -23.32 -13.85 -3.59
CA ASP A 283 -23.95 -13.09 -4.68
C ASP A 283 -23.43 -13.51 -6.05
N ALA A 284 -22.23 -14.07 -6.18
CA ALA A 284 -21.69 -14.49 -7.48
C ALA A 284 -22.24 -15.84 -7.96
N LYS A 285 -22.68 -16.72 -7.04
CA LYS A 285 -23.13 -18.08 -7.37
C LYS A 285 -24.24 -18.06 -8.43
N GLY A 286 -24.06 -18.86 -9.49
CA GLY A 286 -25.02 -18.97 -10.59
C GLY A 286 -25.22 -17.72 -11.46
N LYS A 287 -24.53 -16.60 -11.19
CA LYS A 287 -24.59 -15.39 -12.02
C LYS A 287 -23.55 -15.35 -13.13
N TYR A 288 -22.48 -16.12 -12.97
CA TYR A 288 -21.35 -16.22 -13.90
C TYR A 288 -21.22 -17.67 -14.36
N SER A 289 -20.83 -17.90 -15.61
CA SER A 289 -20.60 -19.26 -16.11
C SER A 289 -19.36 -19.90 -15.48
N ARG A 290 -18.41 -19.05 -15.04
CA ARG A 290 -17.20 -19.46 -14.34
C ARG A 290 -16.89 -18.54 -13.18
N ILE A 291 -16.51 -19.13 -12.05
CA ILE A 291 -15.96 -18.43 -10.88
C ILE A 291 -14.56 -18.94 -10.59
N ILE A 292 -13.61 -18.02 -10.41
CA ILE A 292 -12.25 -18.28 -9.94
C ILE A 292 -12.13 -17.68 -8.54
N LEU A 293 -12.13 -18.51 -7.51
CA LEU A 293 -11.74 -18.10 -6.15
C LEU A 293 -10.22 -18.18 -6.05
N VAL A 294 -9.57 -17.12 -5.58
CA VAL A 294 -8.12 -17.11 -5.40
C VAL A 294 -7.76 -16.49 -4.05
N GLY A 295 -7.10 -17.26 -3.20
CA GLY A 295 -6.69 -16.84 -1.87
C GLY A 295 -5.23 -16.39 -1.85
N ASP A 296 -4.91 -15.42 -0.99
CA ASP A 296 -3.53 -15.12 -0.60
C ASP A 296 -2.89 -16.28 0.20
N LYS A 297 -3.75 -17.05 0.86
CA LYS A 297 -3.47 -18.27 1.61
C LYS A 297 -4.50 -19.34 1.23
N LYS A 298 -4.43 -20.48 1.92
CA LYS A 298 -5.42 -21.56 1.78
C LYS A 298 -6.84 -21.05 2.01
N ILE A 299 -7.71 -21.21 1.01
CA ILE A 299 -9.11 -20.78 1.06
C ILE A 299 -9.86 -21.62 2.11
N PRO A 300 -10.42 -21.02 3.17
CA PRO A 300 -11.21 -21.72 4.17
C PRO A 300 -12.44 -22.41 3.55
N SER A 301 -12.86 -23.54 4.12
CA SER A 301 -14.08 -24.24 3.68
C SER A 301 -15.34 -23.38 3.79
N SER A 302 -15.38 -22.43 4.74
CA SER A 302 -16.49 -21.48 4.91
C SER A 302 -16.61 -20.46 3.78
N LEU A 303 -15.55 -20.28 2.98
CA LEU A 303 -15.53 -19.40 1.81
C LEU A 303 -15.50 -20.21 0.49
N ASP A 304 -15.64 -21.53 0.58
CA ASP A 304 -15.66 -22.41 -0.59
C ASP A 304 -17.08 -22.52 -1.18
N ILE A 305 -17.15 -22.60 -2.50
CA ILE A 305 -18.38 -22.84 -3.23
C ILE A 305 -18.50 -24.36 -3.43
N GLN A 306 -19.55 -24.94 -2.84
CA GLN A 306 -19.83 -26.39 -2.94
C GLN A 306 -20.64 -26.76 -4.19
N GLU A 307 -21.27 -25.78 -4.83
CA GLU A 307 -22.10 -25.94 -6.03
C GLU A 307 -21.27 -25.83 -7.32
N GLY A 308 -21.80 -26.35 -8.43
CA GLY A 308 -21.14 -26.34 -9.73
C GLY A 308 -20.10 -27.44 -9.91
N LYS A 309 -19.47 -27.48 -11.08
CA LYS A 309 -18.41 -28.44 -11.42
C LYS A 309 -17.04 -27.83 -11.11
N LYS A 310 -16.37 -28.33 -10.07
CA LYS A 310 -14.98 -27.95 -9.75
C LYS A 310 -14.02 -28.47 -10.83
N ILE A 311 -13.43 -27.56 -11.58
CA ILE A 311 -12.42 -27.82 -12.61
C ILE A 311 -11.03 -27.86 -11.98
N ILE A 312 -10.79 -26.98 -11.00
CA ILE A 312 -9.56 -26.93 -10.18
C ILE A 312 -9.99 -26.79 -8.72
N ASP A 313 -9.41 -27.60 -7.84
CA ASP A 313 -9.62 -27.54 -6.38
C ASP A 313 -8.27 -27.66 -5.66
N LYS A 314 -7.49 -26.58 -5.69
CA LYS A 314 -6.21 -26.45 -4.98
C LYS A 314 -6.42 -25.60 -3.72
N GLU A 315 -5.40 -25.59 -2.86
CA GLU A 315 -5.49 -24.86 -1.58
C GLU A 315 -5.77 -23.37 -1.75
N THR A 316 -5.09 -22.70 -2.68
CA THR A 316 -5.15 -21.25 -2.89
C THR A 316 -5.99 -20.84 -4.09
N ILE A 317 -6.48 -21.78 -4.90
CA ILE A 317 -7.26 -21.47 -6.10
C ILE A 317 -8.28 -22.55 -6.39
N LYS A 318 -9.50 -22.10 -6.67
CA LYS A 318 -10.62 -22.96 -7.04
C LYS A 318 -11.29 -22.39 -8.29
N VAL A 319 -11.50 -23.24 -9.28
CA VAL A 319 -12.19 -22.88 -10.52
C VAL A 319 -13.46 -23.71 -10.64
N ILE A 320 -14.60 -23.03 -10.70
CA ILE A 320 -15.93 -23.63 -10.69
C ILE A 320 -16.66 -23.21 -11.97
N ASP A 321 -17.17 -24.18 -12.73
CA ASP A 321 -18.08 -23.96 -13.86
C ASP A 321 -19.52 -24.22 -13.43
N PHE A 322 -20.46 -23.34 -13.82
CA PHE A 322 -21.89 -23.43 -13.54
C PHE A 322 -22.72 -23.81 -14.76
#